data_AF-A0A2D6N2A9-F1
#
_entry.id   AF-A0A2D6N2A9-F1
#
_cell.length_a   1.000
_cell.length_b   1.000
_cell.length_c   1.000
_cell.angle_alpha   90.00
_cell.angle_beta   90.00
_cell.angle_gamma   90.00
#
_symmetry.space_group_name_H-M   'P 1'
#
loop_
_entity.id
_entity.type
_entity.pdbx_description
1 polymer ?
#
loop_
_entity_poly.entity_id
_entity_poly.type
_entity_poly.pdbx_seq_one_letter_code
_entity_poly.pdbx_strand_id
1 'polypeptide(L)'
;MSESPQPPRPFDSNNTSDLLNALGSDEPYIRLDAAIGLAEEAHPAAVPTLIEALSHERFAVRFNHSVPALERVGEPAVPALMEALDQSGTVRPCAAAALYAIDQSKLDSVVLPALLTTLDDADEEARRDAAWALAEIGKPASSAVSALIAALDIEGSPPGKDRRSAVDALVRIGEPKQDIVLALVQVLTTTIWHVRTRVAAARGLPTLGKEAKDSIPTLTNLLKDAREKVDVRVECAYALAALDDTVGVAPALLIEALQDGDWYLRVSAARVLARMGERAEGAVPQLAAALRDHNYNVRRNAGYALAKIGRKATKAIPSLLRAIRATDVGGIAAETLAKIGGPALPALTTSVSHPDERVRGLAAHALRKMDMPEAEAAIEASGVEPFAPTWSDFLLPAPDVEVDDRKTAAFAALFQSAVAGRAGDAIEYDLPYPKHEFLDYLIEKKDLVLHGSSRADMGVLKPHHRPGDPASPDHWTAVYATPDGILSIYFAVIDRPRLSGASIWFFEVDDGEVSKRVYHFSMDPQALREQPWTNGMIYIMPRDTFEDVFEGAPKNPVQVASRAPVRPLARLPVSPGDFPFRKDVRGSDYRMPRLPLSLEGLPFLDTVERYVVYQRQSVDGRR
;
A
#
# COMPACT_ATOMS: atom_id res chain seq x y z
N MET A 1 10.01 -2.39 60.82
CA MET A 1 10.26 -2.76 59.41
C MET A 1 8.90 -2.77 58.72
N SER A 2 8.51 -1.64 58.12
CA SER A 2 7.37 -1.60 57.21
C SER A 2 7.94 -1.85 55.82
N GLU A 3 7.60 -2.98 55.21
CA GLU A 3 7.96 -3.25 53.83
C GLU A 3 7.36 -2.15 52.94
N SER A 4 8.22 -1.53 52.12
CA SER A 4 7.78 -0.65 51.04
C SER A 4 6.85 -1.44 50.11
N PRO A 5 5.76 -0.84 49.60
CA PRO A 5 4.89 -1.52 48.66
C PRO A 5 5.70 -1.94 47.43
N GLN A 6 5.61 -3.22 47.07
CA GLN A 6 6.21 -3.69 45.84
C GLN A 6 5.60 -2.95 44.64
N PRO A 7 6.39 -2.62 43.60
CA PRO A 7 5.85 -2.05 42.38
C PRO A 7 4.78 -2.98 41.78
N PRO A 8 3.70 -2.45 41.19
CA PRO A 8 2.65 -3.28 40.61
C PRO A 8 3.24 -4.22 39.56
N ARG A 9 2.85 -5.49 39.62
CA ARG A 9 3.23 -6.51 38.66
C ARG A 9 2.80 -6.04 37.26
N PRO A 10 3.65 -6.14 36.21
CA PRO A 10 3.26 -5.73 34.87
C PRO A 10 2.05 -6.53 34.38
N PHE A 11 1.13 -5.85 33.69
CA PHE A 11 -0.08 -6.40 33.09
C PHE A 11 0.28 -7.52 32.11
N ASP A 12 -0.15 -8.75 32.40
CA ASP A 12 0.00 -9.90 31.50
C ASP A 12 -1.32 -10.13 30.76
N SER A 13 -1.32 -9.84 29.46
CA SER A 13 -2.50 -9.99 28.59
C SER A 13 -2.93 -11.45 28.38
N ASN A 14 -2.13 -12.42 28.84
CA ASN A 14 -2.43 -13.85 28.74
C ASN A 14 -2.90 -14.46 30.07
N ASN A 15 -3.12 -13.65 31.10
CA ASN A 15 -3.59 -14.12 32.40
C ASN A 15 -5.03 -13.64 32.67
N THR A 16 -5.99 -14.56 32.62
CA THR A 16 -7.42 -14.31 32.88
C THR A 16 -7.66 -13.53 34.18
N SER A 17 -6.88 -13.78 35.24
CA SER A 17 -7.05 -13.07 36.52
C SER A 17 -6.61 -11.61 36.44
N ASP A 18 -5.55 -11.33 35.70
CA ASP A 18 -5.06 -9.97 35.49
C ASP A 18 -6.02 -9.19 34.56
N LEU A 19 -6.57 -9.87 33.54
CA LEU A 19 -7.62 -9.31 32.69
C LEU A 19 -8.91 -8.99 33.46
N LEU A 20 -9.36 -9.88 34.35
CA LEU A 20 -10.52 -9.64 35.21
C LEU A 20 -10.33 -8.44 36.15
N ASN A 21 -9.12 -8.28 36.70
CA ASN A 21 -8.79 -7.09 37.50
C ASN A 21 -8.78 -5.82 36.64
N ALA A 22 -8.25 -5.90 35.41
CA ALA A 22 -8.15 -4.77 34.50
C ALA A 22 -9.51 -4.27 33.97
N LEU A 23 -10.58 -5.09 34.01
CA LEU A 23 -11.95 -4.63 33.75
C LEU A 23 -12.40 -3.53 34.72
N GLY A 24 -11.84 -3.47 35.93
CA GLY A 24 -12.12 -2.44 36.93
C GLY A 24 -11.28 -1.17 36.78
N SER A 25 -10.44 -1.06 35.74
CA SER A 25 -9.58 0.11 35.52
C SER A 25 -10.38 1.38 35.24
N ASP A 26 -9.91 2.52 35.75
CA ASP A 26 -10.49 3.83 35.44
C ASP A 26 -10.26 4.22 33.96
N GLU A 27 -9.25 3.65 33.31
CA GLU A 27 -8.88 3.92 31.92
C GLU A 27 -9.72 3.11 30.92
N PRO A 28 -10.56 3.74 30.08
CA PRO A 28 -11.48 3.04 29.17
C PRO A 28 -10.80 2.10 28.17
N TYR A 29 -9.60 2.47 27.68
CA TYR A 29 -8.84 1.63 26.75
C TYR A 29 -8.32 0.36 27.42
N ILE A 30 -7.87 0.44 28.68
CA ILE A 30 -7.42 -0.73 29.45
C ILE A 30 -8.59 -1.68 29.70
N ARG A 31 -9.77 -1.15 30.04
CA ARG A 31 -10.98 -1.97 30.19
C ARG A 31 -11.35 -2.68 28.89
N LEU A 32 -11.31 -1.97 27.77
CA LEU A 32 -11.66 -2.52 26.46
C LEU A 32 -10.67 -3.61 26.03
N ASP A 33 -9.36 -3.36 26.14
CA ASP A 33 -8.34 -4.36 25.80
C ASP A 33 -8.46 -5.61 26.68
N ALA A 34 -8.73 -5.42 27.98
CA ALA A 34 -8.98 -6.53 28.90
C ALA A 34 -10.24 -7.32 28.52
N ALA A 35 -11.32 -6.64 28.14
CA ALA A 35 -12.55 -7.28 27.69
C ALA A 35 -12.35 -8.05 26.37
N ILE A 36 -11.56 -7.53 25.44
CA ILE A 36 -11.21 -8.22 24.20
C ILE A 36 -10.36 -9.47 24.50
N GLY A 37 -9.36 -9.36 25.40
CA GLY A 37 -8.57 -10.52 25.83
C GLY A 37 -9.43 -11.62 26.46
N LEU A 38 -10.38 -11.24 27.33
CA LEU A 38 -11.34 -12.17 27.92
C LEU A 38 -12.29 -12.81 26.90
N ALA A 39 -12.62 -12.10 25.82
CA ALA A 39 -13.45 -12.63 24.74
C ALA A 39 -12.77 -13.75 23.95
N GLU A 40 -11.44 -13.73 23.80
CA GLU A 40 -10.69 -14.83 23.18
C GLU A 40 -10.80 -16.15 23.98
N GLU A 41 -11.08 -16.05 25.29
CA GLU A 41 -11.37 -17.19 26.18
C GLU A 41 -12.88 -17.47 26.32
N ALA A 42 -13.72 -16.82 25.52
CA ALA A 42 -15.19 -16.86 25.61
C ALA A 42 -15.73 -16.51 27.01
N HIS A 43 -15.02 -15.66 27.76
CA HIS A 43 -15.32 -15.40 29.16
C HIS A 43 -16.46 -14.35 29.32
N PRO A 44 -17.56 -14.67 30.02
CA PRO A 44 -18.76 -13.81 30.08
C PRO A 44 -18.56 -12.46 30.79
N ALA A 45 -17.52 -12.35 31.63
CA ALA A 45 -17.19 -11.07 32.28
C ALA A 45 -16.80 -9.95 31.29
N ALA A 46 -16.45 -10.29 30.04
CA ALA A 46 -16.18 -9.31 28.99
C ALA A 46 -17.47 -8.57 28.54
N VAL A 47 -18.63 -9.21 28.64
CA VAL A 47 -19.88 -8.76 28.00
C VAL A 47 -20.26 -7.33 28.37
N PRO A 48 -20.30 -6.90 29.65
CA PRO A 48 -20.74 -5.54 29.99
C PRO A 48 -19.89 -4.44 29.35
N THR A 49 -18.55 -4.59 29.40
CA THR A 49 -17.61 -3.63 28.80
C THR A 49 -17.71 -3.60 27.28
N LEU A 50 -17.92 -4.77 26.65
CA LEU A 50 -18.10 -4.84 25.20
C LEU A 50 -19.43 -4.23 24.74
N ILE A 51 -20.51 -4.37 25.53
CA ILE A 51 -21.80 -3.71 25.28
C ILE A 51 -21.67 -2.19 25.40
N GLU A 52 -20.98 -1.68 26.43
CA GLU A 52 -20.69 -0.24 26.57
C GLU A 52 -19.96 0.30 25.33
N ALA A 53 -18.97 -0.46 24.83
CA ALA A 53 -18.17 -0.08 23.67
C ALA A 53 -18.95 -0.01 22.34
N LEU A 54 -20.18 -0.55 22.26
CA LEU A 54 -21.06 -0.40 21.08
C LEU A 54 -21.56 1.04 20.88
N SER A 55 -21.47 1.89 21.92
CA SER A 55 -21.79 3.32 21.86
C SER A 55 -20.58 4.21 21.52
N HIS A 56 -19.41 3.62 21.31
CA HIS A 56 -18.16 4.37 21.17
C HIS A 56 -18.13 5.21 19.88
N GLU A 57 -17.59 6.44 19.92
CA GLU A 57 -17.54 7.39 18.78
C GLU A 57 -16.83 6.84 17.53
N ARG A 58 -15.85 5.95 17.71
CA ARG A 58 -15.11 5.34 16.60
C ARG A 58 -15.76 4.07 16.10
N PHE A 59 -16.12 4.06 14.82
CA PHE A 59 -16.59 2.89 14.09
C PHE A 59 -15.72 1.64 14.28
N ALA A 60 -14.39 1.80 14.28
CA ALA A 60 -13.47 0.67 14.45
C ALA A 60 -13.64 -0.02 15.81
N VAL A 61 -13.86 0.74 16.88
CA VAL A 61 -14.15 0.16 18.21
C VAL A 61 -15.44 -0.65 18.14
N ARG A 62 -16.51 -0.06 17.59
CA ARG A 62 -17.81 -0.72 17.49
C ARG A 62 -17.77 -2.02 16.66
N PHE A 63 -17.35 -1.95 15.40
CA PHE A 63 -17.48 -3.06 14.44
C PHE A 63 -16.23 -3.91 14.25
N ASN A 64 -15.02 -3.37 14.43
CA ASN A 64 -13.80 -4.16 14.21
C ASN A 64 -13.32 -4.84 15.49
N HIS A 65 -13.72 -4.34 16.66
CA HIS A 65 -13.28 -4.88 17.96
C HIS A 65 -14.45 -5.45 18.77
N SER A 66 -15.47 -4.64 19.09
CA SER A 66 -16.53 -5.05 20.03
C SER A 66 -17.47 -6.11 19.45
N VAL A 67 -17.98 -5.94 18.22
CA VAL A 67 -18.86 -6.94 17.58
C VAL A 67 -18.18 -8.31 17.45
N PRO A 68 -16.95 -8.44 16.90
CA PRO A 68 -16.24 -9.72 16.84
C PRO A 68 -15.87 -10.30 18.21
N ALA A 69 -15.63 -9.45 19.22
CA ALA A 69 -15.38 -9.93 20.58
C ALA A 69 -16.66 -10.50 21.21
N LEU A 70 -17.81 -9.85 21.02
CA LEU A 70 -19.10 -10.38 21.47
C LEU A 70 -19.47 -11.69 20.77
N GLU A 71 -19.17 -11.82 19.48
CA GLU A 71 -19.30 -13.08 18.73
C GLU A 71 -18.47 -14.20 19.37
N ARG A 72 -17.19 -13.94 19.69
CA ARG A 72 -16.31 -14.92 20.34
C ARG A 72 -16.81 -15.35 21.73
N VAL A 73 -17.41 -14.42 22.48
CA VAL A 73 -18.06 -14.78 23.75
C VAL A 73 -19.23 -15.74 23.51
N GLY A 74 -20.01 -15.53 22.45
CA GLY A 74 -21.07 -16.44 22.03
C GLY A 74 -22.36 -16.33 22.84
N GLU A 75 -23.03 -17.45 23.10
CA GLU A 75 -24.33 -17.54 23.80
C GLU A 75 -24.44 -16.71 25.10
N PRO A 76 -23.41 -16.62 25.97
CA PRO A 76 -23.47 -15.78 27.17
C PRO A 76 -23.71 -14.28 26.90
N ALA A 77 -23.36 -13.79 25.71
CA ALA A 77 -23.59 -12.38 25.33
C ALA A 77 -25.04 -12.11 24.87
N VAL A 78 -25.79 -13.14 24.48
CA VAL A 78 -27.13 -13.00 23.86
C VAL A 78 -28.13 -12.22 24.75
N PRO A 79 -28.26 -12.48 26.07
CA PRO A 79 -29.21 -11.72 26.89
C PRO A 79 -28.92 -10.23 26.93
N ALA A 80 -27.65 -9.84 27.08
CA ALA A 80 -27.23 -8.44 27.13
C ALA A 80 -27.37 -7.77 25.77
N LEU A 81 -27.10 -8.50 24.68
CA LEU A 81 -27.32 -8.02 23.33
C LEU A 81 -28.81 -7.78 23.03
N MET A 82 -29.70 -8.67 23.48
CA MET A 82 -31.15 -8.49 23.35
C MET A 82 -31.63 -7.23 24.07
N GLU A 83 -31.12 -6.95 25.27
CA GLU A 83 -31.40 -5.70 26.00
C GLU A 83 -30.81 -4.47 25.27
N ALA A 84 -29.63 -4.61 24.68
CA ALA A 84 -28.98 -3.53 23.94
C ALA A 84 -29.73 -3.12 22.65
N LEU A 85 -30.62 -3.97 22.11
CA LEU A 85 -31.47 -3.60 20.97
C LEU A 85 -32.50 -2.52 21.30
N ASP A 86 -32.91 -2.41 22.56
CA ASP A 86 -33.88 -1.39 23.00
C ASP A 86 -33.24 0.00 23.14
N GLN A 87 -31.91 0.08 23.06
CA GLN A 87 -31.18 1.34 23.10
C GLN A 87 -31.29 2.10 21.76
N SER A 88 -30.92 3.39 21.76
CA SER A 88 -30.91 4.26 20.57
C SER A 88 -29.50 4.49 20.02
N GLY A 89 -29.41 5.03 18.80
CA GLY A 89 -28.13 5.37 18.20
C GLY A 89 -27.35 4.14 17.73
N THR A 90 -26.02 4.20 17.81
CA THR A 90 -25.13 3.16 17.28
C THR A 90 -25.19 1.82 18.01
N VAL A 91 -25.71 1.78 19.24
CA VAL A 91 -25.77 0.54 20.03
C VAL A 91 -26.68 -0.49 19.37
N ARG A 92 -27.88 -0.08 18.94
CA ARG A 92 -28.88 -0.97 18.33
C ARG A 92 -28.34 -1.74 17.10
N PRO A 93 -27.77 -1.08 16.07
CA PRO A 93 -27.29 -1.79 14.88
C PRO A 93 -26.07 -2.66 15.17
N CYS A 94 -25.19 -2.26 16.09
CA CYS A 94 -24.04 -3.08 16.48
C CYS A 94 -24.46 -4.32 17.29
N ALA A 95 -25.43 -4.17 18.20
CA ALA A 95 -25.99 -5.30 18.93
C ALA A 95 -26.70 -6.28 18.00
N ALA A 96 -27.47 -5.78 17.02
CA ALA A 96 -28.10 -6.61 16.00
C ALA A 96 -27.06 -7.38 15.14
N ALA A 97 -25.95 -6.73 14.76
CA ALA A 97 -24.86 -7.37 14.03
C ALA A 97 -24.20 -8.49 14.85
N ALA A 98 -23.88 -8.23 16.12
CA ALA A 98 -23.30 -9.23 17.01
C ALA A 98 -24.26 -10.42 17.25
N LEU A 99 -25.56 -10.16 17.42
CA LEU A 99 -26.57 -11.22 17.53
C LEU A 99 -26.64 -12.10 16.30
N TYR A 100 -26.57 -11.52 15.09
CA TYR A 100 -26.55 -12.29 13.86
C TYR A 100 -25.31 -13.18 13.76
N ALA A 101 -24.14 -12.65 14.16
CA ALA A 101 -22.90 -13.39 14.15
C ALA A 101 -22.93 -14.61 15.11
N ILE A 102 -23.58 -14.45 16.26
CA ILE A 102 -23.76 -15.53 17.25
C ILE A 102 -24.83 -16.54 16.80
N ASP A 103 -26.01 -16.05 16.41
CA ASP A 103 -27.18 -16.88 16.10
C ASP A 103 -27.96 -16.33 14.90
N GLN A 104 -27.64 -16.87 13.71
CA GLN A 104 -28.29 -16.50 12.45
C GLN A 104 -29.80 -16.81 12.43
N SER A 105 -30.31 -17.68 13.30
CA SER A 105 -31.75 -17.98 13.37
C SER A 105 -32.58 -16.79 13.86
N LYS A 106 -31.94 -15.79 14.49
CA LYS A 106 -32.57 -14.54 14.93
C LYS A 106 -32.72 -13.50 13.81
N LEU A 107 -32.28 -13.81 12.58
CA LEU A 107 -32.26 -12.86 11.48
C LEU A 107 -33.62 -12.17 11.27
N ASP A 108 -34.66 -12.96 11.00
CA ASP A 108 -35.98 -12.41 10.65
C ASP A 108 -36.77 -11.88 11.85
N SER A 109 -36.60 -12.51 13.02
CA SER A 109 -37.41 -12.23 14.21
C SER A 109 -36.92 -11.04 15.03
N VAL A 110 -35.61 -10.76 14.98
CA VAL A 110 -34.97 -9.78 15.88
C VAL A 110 -34.04 -8.85 15.12
N VAL A 111 -33.07 -9.40 14.37
CA VAL A 111 -31.99 -8.61 13.76
C VAL A 111 -32.52 -7.67 12.68
N LEU A 112 -33.28 -8.16 11.71
CA LEU A 112 -33.82 -7.34 10.63
C LEU A 112 -34.77 -6.25 11.16
N PRO A 113 -35.76 -6.53 12.03
CA PRO A 113 -36.57 -5.48 12.63
C PRO A 113 -35.75 -4.36 13.30
N ALA A 114 -34.69 -4.72 14.04
CA ALA A 114 -33.83 -3.73 14.69
C ALA A 114 -33.03 -2.89 13.69
N LEU A 115 -32.46 -3.52 12.66
CA LEU A 115 -31.70 -2.81 11.62
C LEU A 115 -32.60 -1.93 10.76
N LEU A 116 -33.77 -2.42 10.36
CA LEU A 116 -34.75 -1.65 9.59
C LEU A 116 -35.23 -0.42 10.35
N THR A 117 -35.55 -0.58 11.64
CA THR A 117 -35.91 0.57 12.50
C THR A 117 -34.78 1.59 12.59
N THR A 118 -33.53 1.13 12.59
CA THR A 118 -32.37 2.02 12.68
C THR A 118 -32.04 2.73 11.36
N LEU A 119 -32.45 2.19 10.20
CA LEU A 119 -32.28 2.89 8.92
C LEU A 119 -33.06 4.23 8.86
N ASP A 120 -34.10 4.37 9.67
CA ASP A 120 -34.90 5.59 9.81
C ASP A 120 -34.51 6.43 11.05
N ASP A 121 -33.41 6.10 11.73
CA ASP A 121 -32.97 6.80 12.93
C ASP A 121 -32.54 8.26 12.61
N ALA A 122 -32.73 9.18 13.56
CA ALA A 122 -32.31 10.56 13.40
C ALA A 122 -30.78 10.68 13.36
N ASP A 123 -30.07 9.78 14.03
CA ASP A 123 -28.62 9.74 14.08
C ASP A 123 -28.01 9.21 12.76
N GLU A 124 -27.17 10.03 12.13
CA GLU A 124 -26.43 9.72 10.91
C GLU A 124 -25.53 8.48 11.11
N GLU A 125 -24.85 8.38 12.25
CA GLU A 125 -23.98 7.24 12.52
C GLU A 125 -24.75 5.94 12.70
N ALA A 126 -25.90 6.01 13.38
CA ALA A 126 -26.76 4.84 13.58
C ALA A 126 -27.29 4.29 12.25
N ARG A 127 -27.79 5.16 11.36
CA ARG A 127 -28.24 4.75 10.01
C ARG A 127 -27.10 4.11 9.22
N ARG A 128 -25.92 4.71 9.25
CA ARG A 128 -24.73 4.19 8.55
C ARG A 128 -24.34 2.81 9.06
N ASP A 129 -24.35 2.63 10.38
CA ASP A 129 -23.99 1.40 11.05
C ASP A 129 -25.04 0.30 10.79
N ALA A 130 -26.32 0.67 10.69
CA ALA A 130 -27.39 -0.25 10.28
C ALA A 130 -27.19 -0.73 8.84
N ALA A 131 -26.91 0.19 7.90
CA ALA A 131 -26.60 -0.18 6.52
C ALA A 131 -25.32 -1.05 6.44
N TRP A 132 -24.30 -0.76 7.24
CA TRP A 132 -23.10 -1.59 7.32
C TRP A 132 -23.41 -3.01 7.81
N ALA A 133 -24.19 -3.15 8.89
CA ALA A 133 -24.58 -4.46 9.41
C ALA A 133 -25.37 -5.27 8.36
N LEU A 134 -26.29 -4.64 7.64
CA LEU A 134 -27.02 -5.28 6.52
C LEU A 134 -26.07 -5.71 5.39
N ALA A 135 -25.02 -4.92 5.12
CA ALA A 135 -24.00 -5.24 4.14
C ALA A 135 -23.14 -6.45 4.55
N GLU A 136 -22.81 -6.59 5.84
CA GLU A 136 -22.10 -7.75 6.38
C GLU A 136 -22.97 -9.01 6.40
N ILE A 137 -24.27 -8.88 6.69
CA ILE A 137 -25.23 -9.99 6.55
C ILE A 137 -25.29 -10.46 5.09
N GLY A 138 -25.38 -9.52 4.14
CA GLY A 138 -25.41 -9.82 2.71
C GLY A 138 -26.74 -10.43 2.26
N LYS A 139 -26.70 -11.40 1.33
CA LYS A 139 -27.89 -11.97 0.66
C LYS A 139 -29.07 -12.36 1.58
N PRO A 140 -28.87 -12.94 2.79
CA PRO A 140 -29.97 -13.22 3.71
C PRO A 140 -30.83 -12.00 4.07
N ALA A 141 -30.29 -10.78 4.03
CA ALA A 141 -31.01 -9.54 4.31
C ALA A 141 -31.79 -8.99 3.08
N SER A 142 -32.19 -9.84 2.13
CA SER A 142 -32.87 -9.40 0.89
C SER A 142 -34.20 -8.67 1.12
N SER A 143 -34.90 -8.98 2.22
CA SER A 143 -36.11 -8.26 2.64
C SER A 143 -35.85 -6.80 3.04
N ALA A 144 -34.59 -6.41 3.31
CA ALA A 144 -34.22 -5.05 3.63
C ALA A 144 -33.96 -4.14 2.42
N VAL A 145 -33.98 -4.68 1.19
CA VAL A 145 -33.68 -3.90 -0.03
C VAL A 145 -34.58 -2.68 -0.18
N SER A 146 -35.89 -2.82 0.01
CA SER A 146 -36.82 -1.69 -0.11
C SER A 146 -36.52 -0.57 0.88
N ALA A 147 -36.18 -0.91 2.12
CA ALA A 147 -35.81 0.06 3.14
C ALA A 147 -34.47 0.74 2.84
N LEU A 148 -33.48 -0.02 2.35
CA LEU A 148 -32.20 0.54 1.90
C LEU A 148 -32.37 1.48 0.71
N ILE A 149 -33.28 1.18 -0.23
CA ILE A 149 -33.63 2.08 -1.34
C ILE A 149 -34.28 3.35 -0.81
N ALA A 150 -35.22 3.25 0.13
CA ALA A 150 -35.84 4.41 0.77
C ALA A 150 -34.81 5.26 1.53
N ALA A 151 -33.83 4.62 2.19
CA ALA A 151 -32.73 5.28 2.89
C ALA A 151 -31.77 6.02 1.94
N LEU A 152 -31.76 5.69 0.64
CA LEU A 152 -31.10 6.54 -0.35
C LEU A 152 -31.82 7.87 -0.44
N ASP A 153 -33.16 7.88 -0.55
CA ASP A 153 -34.00 9.04 -0.89
C ASP A 153 -34.44 9.91 0.30
N ILE A 154 -33.68 9.93 1.41
CA ILE A 154 -34.08 10.75 2.58
C ILE A 154 -34.08 12.24 2.21
N GLU A 155 -35.28 12.72 1.88
CA GLU A 155 -35.60 14.08 1.49
C GLU A 155 -35.23 15.03 2.63
N GLY A 156 -34.47 16.09 2.33
CA GLY A 156 -34.05 17.09 3.32
C GLY A 156 -32.79 16.76 4.14
N SER A 157 -32.24 15.54 4.06
CA SER A 157 -30.93 15.25 4.68
C SER A 157 -29.78 15.80 3.83
N PRO A 158 -28.80 16.50 4.42
CA PRO A 158 -27.60 16.92 3.68
C PRO A 158 -26.90 15.68 3.10
N PRO A 159 -26.20 15.79 1.95
CA PRO A 159 -25.54 14.66 1.30
C PRO A 159 -24.41 14.10 2.19
N GLY A 160 -24.76 13.15 3.08
CA GLY A 160 -23.90 12.55 4.09
C GLY A 160 -23.20 11.27 3.62
N LYS A 161 -22.31 10.74 4.48
CA LYS A 161 -21.51 9.53 4.19
C LYS A 161 -22.37 8.25 4.17
N ASP A 162 -23.55 8.29 4.78
CA ASP A 162 -24.50 7.17 4.96
C ASP A 162 -24.98 6.56 3.65
N ARG A 163 -25.22 7.43 2.66
CA ARG A 163 -25.80 7.02 1.38
C ARG A 163 -24.89 6.05 0.62
N ARG A 164 -23.57 6.15 0.84
CA ARG A 164 -22.63 5.17 0.33
C ARG A 164 -22.80 3.82 1.02
N SER A 165 -22.96 3.78 2.35
CA SER A 165 -23.16 2.52 3.07
C SER A 165 -24.43 1.81 2.61
N ALA A 166 -25.51 2.55 2.33
CA ALA A 166 -26.71 1.98 1.75
C ALA A 166 -26.46 1.38 0.35
N VAL A 167 -25.72 2.07 -0.52
CA VAL A 167 -25.28 1.51 -1.82
C VAL A 167 -24.44 0.24 -1.63
N ASP A 168 -23.45 0.28 -0.75
CA ASP A 168 -22.57 -0.86 -0.47
C ASP A 168 -23.38 -2.06 0.07
N ALA A 169 -24.39 -1.81 0.92
CA ALA A 169 -25.31 -2.82 1.42
C ALA A 169 -26.17 -3.45 0.31
N LEU A 170 -26.80 -2.63 -0.52
CA LEU A 170 -27.59 -3.09 -1.67
C LEU A 170 -26.76 -4.00 -2.59
N VAL A 171 -25.53 -3.60 -2.89
CA VAL A 171 -24.61 -4.37 -3.75
C VAL A 171 -24.23 -5.72 -3.14
N ARG A 172 -23.97 -5.77 -1.82
CA ARG A 172 -23.62 -7.02 -1.13
C ARG A 172 -24.80 -7.96 -0.90
N ILE A 173 -26.00 -7.41 -0.67
CA ILE A 173 -27.24 -8.18 -0.61
C ILE A 173 -27.52 -8.82 -1.98
N GLY A 174 -27.43 -8.02 -3.04
CA GLY A 174 -27.44 -8.49 -4.42
C GLY A 174 -28.76 -9.06 -4.94
N GLU A 175 -29.82 -9.15 -4.14
CA GLU A 175 -31.15 -9.60 -4.54
C GLU A 175 -32.27 -8.80 -3.84
N PRO A 176 -33.37 -8.45 -4.53
CA PRO A 176 -33.63 -8.71 -5.95
C PRO A 176 -32.81 -7.79 -6.86
N LYS A 177 -32.09 -8.38 -7.82
CA LYS A 177 -31.15 -7.65 -8.69
C LYS A 177 -31.79 -6.48 -9.44
N GLN A 178 -33.00 -6.66 -9.96
CA GLN A 178 -33.64 -5.65 -10.81
C GLN A 178 -33.87 -4.35 -10.05
N ASP A 179 -34.39 -4.43 -8.83
CA ASP A 179 -34.69 -3.25 -8.01
C ASP A 179 -33.41 -2.54 -7.60
N ILE A 180 -32.37 -3.31 -7.27
CA ILE A 180 -31.04 -2.77 -6.96
C ILE A 180 -30.45 -2.06 -8.18
N VAL A 181 -30.50 -2.67 -9.37
CA VAL A 181 -30.02 -2.03 -10.62
C VAL A 181 -30.72 -0.69 -10.85
N LEU A 182 -32.06 -0.65 -10.72
CA LEU A 182 -32.83 0.58 -10.89
C LEU A 182 -32.41 1.67 -9.89
N ALA A 183 -32.25 1.30 -8.61
CA ALA A 183 -31.80 2.21 -7.57
C ALA A 183 -30.37 2.74 -7.84
N LEU A 184 -29.43 1.89 -8.22
CA LEU A 184 -28.07 2.30 -8.54
C LEU A 184 -28.01 3.22 -9.77
N VAL A 185 -28.84 2.98 -10.79
CA VAL A 185 -28.97 3.87 -11.96
C VAL A 185 -29.55 5.24 -11.57
N GLN A 186 -30.53 5.30 -10.67
CA GLN A 186 -31.04 6.56 -10.13
C GLN A 186 -29.98 7.33 -9.34
N VAL A 187 -29.21 6.64 -8.50
CA VAL A 187 -28.06 7.24 -7.79
C VAL A 187 -27.04 7.81 -8.77
N LEU A 188 -26.72 7.06 -9.84
CA LEU A 188 -25.76 7.52 -10.85
C LEU A 188 -26.22 8.77 -11.61
N THR A 189 -27.51 8.88 -11.91
CA THR A 189 -28.05 9.97 -12.75
C THR A 189 -28.36 11.23 -11.97
N THR A 190 -28.46 11.15 -10.65
CA THR A 190 -28.82 12.29 -9.82
C THR A 190 -27.56 13.01 -9.31
N THR A 191 -27.41 14.28 -9.68
CA THR A 191 -26.18 15.06 -9.40
C THR A 191 -26.08 15.59 -7.97
N ILE A 192 -27.17 15.53 -7.18
CA ILE A 192 -27.17 15.92 -5.76
C ILE A 192 -26.39 14.93 -4.89
N TRP A 193 -26.18 13.69 -5.36
CA TRP A 193 -25.41 12.70 -4.61
C TRP A 193 -23.93 13.03 -4.66
N HIS A 194 -23.28 12.87 -3.50
CA HIS A 194 -21.85 13.00 -3.39
C HIS A 194 -21.15 12.06 -4.38
N VAL A 195 -20.05 12.52 -5.01
CA VAL A 195 -19.27 11.76 -6.00
C VAL A 195 -18.95 10.34 -5.55
N ARG A 196 -18.58 10.17 -4.28
CA ARG A 196 -18.25 8.84 -3.70
C ARG A 196 -19.43 7.86 -3.73
N THR A 197 -20.66 8.33 -3.55
CA THR A 197 -21.87 7.50 -3.62
C THR A 197 -22.15 7.06 -5.05
N ARG A 198 -22.00 7.97 -6.02
CA ARG A 198 -22.14 7.68 -7.45
C ARG A 198 -21.06 6.71 -7.94
N VAL A 199 -19.83 6.89 -7.48
CA VAL A 199 -18.70 5.97 -7.71
C VAL A 199 -19.02 4.57 -7.16
N ALA A 200 -19.55 4.46 -5.94
CA ALA A 200 -19.94 3.18 -5.37
C ALA A 200 -21.03 2.49 -6.21
N ALA A 201 -22.01 3.25 -6.70
CA ALA A 201 -23.07 2.72 -7.56
C ALA A 201 -22.52 2.21 -8.91
N ALA A 202 -21.65 2.97 -9.58
CA ALA A 202 -21.00 2.52 -10.81
C ALA A 202 -20.19 1.23 -10.61
N ARG A 203 -19.41 1.18 -9.51
CA ARG A 203 -18.59 0.02 -9.17
C ARG A 203 -19.40 -1.22 -8.81
N GLY A 204 -20.56 -1.03 -8.19
CA GLY A 204 -21.45 -2.10 -7.76
C GLY A 204 -22.22 -2.76 -8.90
N LEU A 205 -22.62 -2.00 -9.93
CA LEU A 205 -23.43 -2.53 -11.04
C LEU A 205 -22.91 -3.85 -11.66
N PRO A 206 -21.60 -4.00 -11.99
CA PRO A 206 -21.07 -5.25 -12.54
C PRO A 206 -21.32 -6.49 -11.68
N THR A 207 -21.39 -6.37 -10.35
CA THR A 207 -21.56 -7.54 -9.46
C THR A 207 -22.96 -8.14 -9.55
N LEU A 208 -23.93 -7.38 -10.07
CA LEU A 208 -25.32 -7.81 -10.23
C LEU A 208 -25.50 -8.66 -11.50
N GLY A 209 -24.51 -8.72 -12.40
CA GLY A 209 -24.49 -9.63 -13.53
C GLY A 209 -25.29 -9.13 -14.74
N LYS A 210 -26.04 -10.04 -15.39
CA LYS A 210 -26.71 -9.75 -16.68
C LYS A 210 -27.78 -8.66 -16.56
N GLU A 211 -28.42 -8.56 -15.40
CA GLU A 211 -29.47 -7.59 -15.09
C GLU A 211 -28.93 -6.15 -15.15
N ALA A 212 -27.67 -5.94 -14.80
CA ALA A 212 -27.05 -4.62 -14.86
C ALA A 212 -26.68 -4.16 -16.29
N LYS A 213 -26.84 -5.00 -17.32
CA LYS A 213 -26.54 -4.59 -18.71
C LYS A 213 -27.44 -3.46 -19.21
N ASP A 214 -28.63 -3.33 -18.67
CA ASP A 214 -29.54 -2.22 -18.99
C ASP A 214 -28.99 -0.86 -18.53
N SER A 215 -27.98 -0.84 -17.66
CA SER A 215 -27.28 0.39 -17.24
C SER A 215 -26.20 0.87 -18.23
N ILE A 216 -25.84 0.07 -19.24
CA ILE A 216 -24.78 0.41 -20.23
C ILE A 216 -25.00 1.78 -20.90
N PRO A 217 -26.22 2.15 -21.36
CA PRO A 217 -26.45 3.48 -21.94
C PRO A 217 -26.18 4.62 -20.94
N THR A 218 -26.59 4.45 -19.68
CA THR A 218 -26.34 5.43 -18.62
C THR A 218 -24.86 5.59 -18.34
N LEU A 219 -24.14 4.48 -18.14
CA LEU A 219 -22.69 4.49 -17.91
C LEU A 219 -21.93 5.10 -19.10
N THR A 220 -22.38 4.83 -20.33
CA THR A 220 -21.80 5.39 -21.56
C THR A 220 -21.95 6.91 -21.60
N ASN A 221 -23.15 7.41 -21.31
CA ASN A 221 -23.42 8.85 -21.31
C ASN A 221 -22.58 9.57 -20.24
N LEU A 222 -22.49 9.00 -19.03
CA LEU A 222 -21.69 9.57 -17.94
C LEU A 222 -20.19 9.58 -18.25
N LEU A 223 -19.65 8.51 -18.85
CA LEU A 223 -18.25 8.47 -19.29
C LEU A 223 -17.93 9.59 -20.29
N LYS A 224 -18.84 9.87 -21.24
CA LYS A 224 -18.66 10.86 -22.30
C LYS A 224 -18.91 12.31 -21.85
N ASP A 225 -19.61 12.53 -20.74
CA ASP A 225 -19.90 13.88 -20.27
C ASP A 225 -18.63 14.54 -19.71
N ALA A 226 -18.06 15.48 -20.45
CA ALA A 226 -16.87 16.24 -20.05
C ALA A 226 -17.12 17.14 -18.82
N ARG A 227 -18.38 17.42 -18.45
CA ARG A 227 -18.73 18.18 -17.24
C ARG A 227 -18.81 17.29 -16.00
N GLU A 228 -18.89 15.97 -16.21
CA GLU A 228 -18.96 15.01 -15.12
C GLU A 228 -17.61 14.92 -14.39
N LYS A 229 -17.67 14.64 -13.09
CA LYS A 229 -16.49 14.46 -12.24
C LYS A 229 -15.70 13.25 -12.73
N VAL A 230 -14.39 13.46 -12.91
CA VAL A 230 -13.49 12.44 -13.47
C VAL A 230 -13.55 11.10 -12.72
N ASP A 231 -13.74 11.12 -11.40
CA ASP A 231 -13.90 9.90 -10.59
C ASP A 231 -15.10 9.05 -11.04
N VAL A 232 -16.24 9.69 -11.33
CA VAL A 232 -17.44 9.00 -11.82
C VAL A 232 -17.19 8.46 -13.22
N ARG A 233 -16.61 9.27 -14.11
CA ARG A 233 -16.26 8.87 -15.49
C ARG A 233 -15.33 7.66 -15.51
N VAL A 234 -14.29 7.67 -14.66
CA VAL A 234 -13.34 6.56 -14.51
C VAL A 234 -14.04 5.28 -14.06
N GLU A 235 -14.90 5.37 -13.05
CA GLU A 235 -15.62 4.19 -12.55
C GLU A 235 -16.64 3.67 -13.57
N CYS A 236 -17.27 4.54 -14.35
CA CYS A 236 -18.09 4.13 -15.50
C CYS A 236 -17.26 3.37 -16.55
N ALA A 237 -16.02 3.78 -16.84
CA ALA A 237 -15.13 3.06 -17.75
C ALA A 237 -14.81 1.64 -17.25
N TYR A 238 -14.56 1.48 -15.94
CA TYR A 238 -14.36 0.16 -15.34
C TYR A 238 -15.62 -0.69 -15.38
N ALA A 239 -16.77 -0.11 -15.03
CA ALA A 239 -18.05 -0.81 -15.02
C ALA A 239 -18.44 -1.29 -16.42
N LEU A 240 -18.29 -0.44 -17.44
CA LEU A 240 -18.55 -0.79 -18.84
C LEU A 240 -17.69 -1.97 -19.29
N ALA A 241 -16.40 -1.97 -18.98
CA ALA A 241 -15.53 -3.08 -19.39
C ALA A 241 -15.83 -4.40 -18.67
N ALA A 242 -16.44 -4.36 -17.48
CA ALA A 242 -16.86 -5.55 -16.75
C ALA A 242 -18.24 -6.07 -17.18
N LEU A 243 -19.15 -5.18 -17.58
CA LEU A 243 -20.50 -5.54 -18.05
C LEU A 243 -20.53 -5.94 -19.52
N ASP A 244 -19.62 -5.38 -20.32
CA ASP A 244 -19.63 -5.49 -21.77
C ASP A 244 -18.77 -6.66 -22.30
N ASP A 245 -19.03 -7.85 -21.78
CA ASP A 245 -18.47 -9.09 -22.35
C ASP A 245 -19.19 -9.53 -23.63
N THR A 246 -20.33 -8.92 -23.98
CA THR A 246 -21.22 -9.39 -25.07
C THR A 246 -21.52 -8.38 -26.17
N VAL A 247 -21.43 -7.07 -25.93
CA VAL A 247 -21.86 -6.02 -26.88
C VAL A 247 -20.67 -5.39 -27.60
N GLY A 248 -19.47 -5.39 -27.00
CA GLY A 248 -18.23 -4.94 -27.63
C GLY A 248 -18.14 -3.44 -27.89
N VAL A 249 -18.91 -2.62 -27.16
CA VAL A 249 -18.91 -1.15 -27.20
C VAL A 249 -17.79 -0.57 -26.34
N ALA A 250 -17.44 -1.25 -25.24
CA ALA A 250 -16.43 -0.82 -24.28
C ALA A 250 -15.06 -0.51 -24.93
N PRO A 251 -14.51 -1.33 -25.85
CA PRO A 251 -13.27 -0.98 -26.53
C PRO A 251 -13.32 0.37 -27.25
N ALA A 252 -14.41 0.69 -27.96
CA ALA A 252 -14.55 1.95 -28.70
C ALA A 252 -14.63 3.16 -27.75
N LEU A 253 -15.37 3.03 -26.65
CA LEU A 253 -15.47 4.08 -25.63
C LEU A 253 -14.13 4.32 -24.91
N LEU A 254 -13.39 3.26 -24.62
CA LEU A 254 -12.07 3.35 -24.00
C LEU A 254 -11.03 3.93 -24.96
N ILE A 255 -11.15 3.65 -26.26
CA ILE A 255 -10.33 4.27 -27.32
C ILE A 255 -10.57 5.79 -27.37
N GLU A 256 -11.81 6.23 -27.24
CA GLU A 256 -12.16 7.66 -27.14
C GLU A 256 -11.60 8.26 -25.83
N ALA A 257 -11.75 7.57 -24.70
CA ALA A 257 -11.25 8.01 -23.40
C ALA A 257 -9.71 8.09 -23.31
N LEU A 258 -8.97 7.33 -24.13
CA LEU A 258 -7.51 7.48 -24.29
C LEU A 258 -7.10 8.85 -24.86
N GLN A 259 -8.04 9.61 -25.41
CA GLN A 259 -7.79 10.93 -26.00
C GLN A 259 -8.39 12.07 -25.16
N ASP A 260 -8.89 11.76 -23.96
CA ASP A 260 -9.53 12.75 -23.09
C ASP A 260 -8.55 13.83 -22.61
N GLY A 261 -9.06 15.03 -22.33
CA GLY A 261 -8.26 16.12 -21.78
C GLY A 261 -7.69 15.80 -20.39
N ASP A 262 -8.42 15.02 -19.59
CA ASP A 262 -7.99 14.62 -18.25
C ASP A 262 -7.02 13.42 -18.30
N TRP A 263 -5.80 13.63 -17.81
CA TRP A 263 -4.77 12.59 -17.80
C TRP A 263 -5.15 11.37 -16.94
N TYR A 264 -5.95 11.55 -15.89
CA TYR A 264 -6.38 10.47 -15.01
C TYR A 264 -7.37 9.54 -15.70
N LEU A 265 -8.26 10.09 -16.55
CA LEU A 265 -9.14 9.27 -17.38
C LEU A 265 -8.35 8.52 -18.46
N ARG A 266 -7.37 9.16 -19.11
CA ARG A 266 -6.49 8.49 -20.09
C ARG A 266 -5.73 7.31 -19.48
N VAL A 267 -5.16 7.50 -18.28
CA VAL A 267 -4.50 6.41 -17.52
C VAL A 267 -5.47 5.27 -17.26
N SER A 268 -6.66 5.59 -16.78
CA SER A 268 -7.68 4.60 -16.44
C SER A 268 -8.15 3.83 -17.66
N ALA A 269 -8.37 4.50 -18.79
CA ALA A 269 -8.70 3.87 -20.06
C ALA A 269 -7.61 2.87 -20.49
N ALA A 270 -6.34 3.25 -20.42
CA ALA A 270 -5.23 2.34 -20.71
C ALA A 270 -5.19 1.13 -19.75
N ARG A 271 -5.43 1.34 -18.45
CA ARG A 271 -5.51 0.25 -17.45
C ARG A 271 -6.64 -0.72 -17.74
N VAL A 272 -7.82 -0.21 -18.09
CA VAL A 272 -9.00 -1.02 -18.42
C VAL A 272 -8.72 -1.84 -19.69
N LEU A 273 -8.19 -1.22 -20.75
CA LEU A 273 -7.78 -1.92 -21.97
C LEU A 273 -6.73 -3.01 -21.68
N ALA A 274 -5.80 -2.78 -20.76
CA ALA A 274 -4.83 -3.79 -20.33
C ALA A 274 -5.50 -5.00 -19.64
N ARG A 275 -6.56 -4.79 -18.85
CA ARG A 275 -7.34 -5.87 -18.23
C ARG A 275 -8.12 -6.70 -19.26
N MET A 276 -8.59 -6.05 -20.33
CA MET A 276 -9.25 -6.74 -21.44
C MET A 276 -8.30 -7.63 -22.26
N GLY A 277 -6.98 -7.34 -22.24
CA GLY A 277 -5.96 -8.14 -22.90
C GLY A 277 -6.15 -8.15 -24.42
N GLU A 278 -6.10 -9.33 -25.05
CA GLU A 278 -6.22 -9.47 -26.51
C GLU A 278 -7.52 -8.91 -27.10
N ARG A 279 -8.61 -8.85 -26.32
CA ARG A 279 -9.89 -8.30 -26.76
C ARG A 279 -9.80 -6.80 -27.09
N ALA A 280 -8.77 -6.12 -26.59
CA ALA A 280 -8.48 -4.71 -26.86
C ALA A 280 -7.61 -4.48 -28.10
N GLU A 281 -7.47 -5.45 -29.02
CA GLU A 281 -6.69 -5.30 -30.26
C GLU A 281 -7.05 -4.03 -31.06
N GLY A 282 -8.34 -3.69 -31.11
CA GLY A 282 -8.83 -2.47 -31.78
C GLY A 282 -8.20 -1.18 -31.24
N ALA A 283 -7.71 -1.17 -30.00
CA ALA A 283 -7.11 -0.01 -29.35
C ALA A 283 -5.60 0.15 -29.60
N VAL A 284 -4.96 -0.81 -30.30
CA VAL A 284 -3.52 -0.79 -30.57
C VAL A 284 -3.03 0.54 -31.17
N PRO A 285 -3.69 1.15 -32.18
CA PRO A 285 -3.23 2.41 -32.75
C PRO A 285 -3.20 3.57 -31.75
N GLN A 286 -4.24 3.70 -30.91
CA GLN A 286 -4.36 4.78 -29.93
C GLN A 286 -3.45 4.54 -28.73
N LEU A 287 -3.28 3.30 -28.29
CA LEU A 287 -2.27 2.95 -27.28
C LEU A 287 -0.84 3.23 -27.80
N ALA A 288 -0.57 2.95 -29.07
CA ALA A 288 0.71 3.27 -29.70
C ALA A 288 0.97 4.78 -29.81
N ALA A 289 -0.08 5.59 -29.95
CA ALA A 289 0.01 7.05 -29.87
C ALA A 289 0.25 7.52 -28.42
N ALA A 290 -0.44 6.92 -27.46
CA ALA A 290 -0.34 7.23 -26.03
C ALA A 290 1.04 6.92 -25.41
N LEU A 291 1.88 6.11 -26.08
CA LEU A 291 3.31 5.98 -25.75
C LEU A 291 4.08 7.31 -25.82
N ARG A 292 3.51 8.35 -26.44
CA ARG A 292 4.08 9.71 -26.55
C ARG A 292 3.29 10.75 -25.78
N ASP A 293 2.39 10.33 -24.88
CA ASP A 293 1.64 11.24 -24.03
C ASP A 293 2.58 12.09 -23.17
N HIS A 294 2.19 13.32 -22.84
CA HIS A 294 2.98 14.20 -21.97
C HIS A 294 3.07 13.66 -20.54
N ASN A 295 2.04 12.95 -20.09
CA ASN A 295 1.98 12.35 -18.77
C ASN A 295 2.64 10.96 -18.75
N TYR A 296 3.62 10.78 -17.87
CA TYR A 296 4.39 9.54 -17.78
C TYR A 296 3.52 8.33 -17.40
N ASN A 297 2.49 8.52 -16.57
CA ASN A 297 1.59 7.44 -16.19
C ASN A 297 0.78 6.95 -17.40
N VAL A 298 0.40 7.84 -18.31
CA VAL A 298 -0.30 7.45 -19.54
C VAL A 298 0.63 6.62 -20.43
N ARG A 299 1.87 7.08 -20.66
CA ARG A 299 2.87 6.35 -21.45
C ARG A 299 3.12 4.95 -20.90
N ARG A 300 3.35 4.84 -19.59
CA ARG A 300 3.60 3.57 -18.89
C ARG A 300 2.43 2.59 -19.02
N ASN A 301 1.21 3.06 -18.76
CA ASN A 301 0.02 2.21 -18.85
C ASN A 301 -0.31 1.83 -20.30
N ALA A 302 -0.03 2.70 -21.28
CA ALA A 302 -0.16 2.37 -22.70
C ALA A 302 0.80 1.25 -23.11
N GLY A 303 2.06 1.32 -22.70
CA GLY A 303 3.03 0.24 -22.91
C GLY A 303 2.61 -1.07 -22.25
N TYR A 304 2.11 -1.02 -21.01
CA TYR A 304 1.60 -2.21 -20.32
C TYR A 304 0.38 -2.82 -21.02
N ALA A 305 -0.56 -1.99 -21.49
CA ALA A 305 -1.72 -2.43 -22.25
C ALA A 305 -1.31 -3.14 -23.55
N LEU A 306 -0.38 -2.56 -24.32
CA LEU A 306 0.18 -3.20 -25.51
C LEU A 306 0.86 -4.55 -25.17
N ALA A 307 1.58 -4.63 -24.04
CA ALA A 307 2.18 -5.87 -23.57
C ALA A 307 1.16 -6.93 -23.12
N LYS A 308 -0.07 -6.53 -22.75
CA LYS A 308 -1.18 -7.44 -22.40
C LYS A 308 -1.99 -7.86 -23.63
N ILE A 309 -2.08 -7.01 -24.64
CA ILE A 309 -2.60 -7.37 -25.97
C ILE A 309 -1.66 -8.38 -26.66
N GLY A 310 -0.35 -8.29 -26.42
CA GLY A 310 0.62 -9.31 -26.82
C GLY A 310 0.85 -9.36 -28.33
N ARG A 311 0.81 -10.57 -28.92
CA ARG A 311 1.16 -10.82 -30.33
C ARG A 311 0.32 -10.00 -31.34
N LYS A 312 -0.89 -9.60 -30.97
CA LYS A 312 -1.78 -8.76 -31.79
C LYS A 312 -1.37 -7.29 -31.86
N ALA A 313 -0.42 -6.84 -31.04
CA ALA A 313 0.05 -5.45 -31.00
C ALA A 313 1.05 -5.08 -32.12
N THR A 314 1.09 -5.81 -33.23
CA THR A 314 2.06 -5.61 -34.33
C THR A 314 2.08 -4.19 -34.88
N LYS A 315 0.91 -3.54 -35.00
CA LYS A 315 0.80 -2.15 -35.48
C LYS A 315 1.50 -1.14 -34.57
N ALA A 316 1.81 -1.49 -33.31
CA ALA A 316 2.52 -0.63 -32.37
C ALA A 316 4.05 -0.69 -32.51
N ILE A 317 4.62 -1.64 -33.27
CA ILE A 317 6.08 -1.85 -33.40
C ILE A 317 6.84 -0.53 -33.67
N PRO A 318 6.45 0.33 -34.64
CA PRO A 318 7.19 1.56 -34.90
C PRO A 318 7.20 2.53 -33.72
N SER A 319 6.09 2.63 -32.97
CA SER A 319 6.01 3.46 -31.78
C SER A 319 6.78 2.86 -30.61
N LEU A 320 6.77 1.54 -30.46
CA LEU A 320 7.52 0.83 -29.42
C LEU A 320 9.04 0.95 -29.64
N LEU A 321 9.53 0.86 -30.88
CA LEU A 321 10.95 1.08 -31.20
C LEU A 321 11.39 2.50 -30.89
N ARG A 322 10.51 3.48 -31.11
CA ARG A 322 10.76 4.86 -30.66
C ARG A 322 10.77 4.95 -29.14
N ALA A 323 9.82 4.30 -28.48
CA ALA A 323 9.69 4.26 -27.03
C ALA A 323 10.84 3.52 -26.34
N ILE A 324 11.52 2.57 -27.00
CA ILE A 324 12.77 1.94 -26.52
C ILE A 324 13.82 3.01 -26.16
N ARG A 325 13.87 4.11 -26.91
CA ARG A 325 14.79 5.22 -26.66
C ARG A 325 14.36 6.10 -25.49
N ALA A 326 13.08 6.05 -25.12
CA ALA A 326 12.52 6.83 -24.02
C ALA A 326 12.97 6.25 -22.68
N THR A 327 13.38 7.13 -21.79
CA THR A 327 14.10 6.77 -20.57
C THR A 327 13.21 6.28 -19.43
N ASP A 328 11.89 6.33 -19.62
CA ASP A 328 10.84 5.93 -18.69
C ASP A 328 10.07 4.68 -19.14
N VAL A 329 9.79 4.54 -20.44
CA VAL A 329 9.04 3.41 -21.01
C VAL A 329 9.89 2.46 -21.85
N GLY A 330 11.20 2.67 -21.94
CA GLY A 330 12.10 1.86 -22.77
C GLY A 330 12.10 0.38 -22.42
N GLY A 331 12.18 0.04 -21.13
CA GLY A 331 12.09 -1.35 -20.66
C GLY A 331 10.74 -2.01 -20.97
N ILE A 332 9.64 -1.28 -20.78
CA ILE A 332 8.28 -1.77 -21.11
C ILE A 332 8.14 -1.96 -22.62
N ALA A 333 8.71 -1.06 -23.43
CA ALA A 333 8.68 -1.16 -24.88
C ALA A 333 9.46 -2.39 -25.37
N ALA A 334 10.65 -2.63 -24.80
CA ALA A 334 11.46 -3.83 -25.07
C ALA A 334 10.70 -5.11 -24.70
N GLU A 335 10.09 -5.18 -23.51
CA GLU A 335 9.25 -6.33 -23.11
C GLU A 335 8.06 -6.55 -24.04
N THR A 336 7.44 -5.45 -24.49
CA THR A 336 6.29 -5.52 -25.41
C THR A 336 6.72 -6.04 -26.77
N LEU A 337 7.84 -5.55 -27.31
CA LEU A 337 8.41 -6.01 -28.58
C LEU A 337 8.77 -7.50 -28.53
N ALA A 338 9.36 -7.96 -27.41
CA ALA A 338 9.63 -9.39 -27.20
C ALA A 338 8.34 -10.24 -27.22
N LYS A 339 7.27 -9.76 -26.58
CA LYS A 339 5.96 -10.45 -26.59
C LYS A 339 5.26 -10.44 -27.94
N ILE A 340 5.48 -9.41 -28.76
CA ILE A 340 5.00 -9.37 -30.16
C ILE A 340 5.68 -10.48 -30.96
N GLY A 341 6.97 -10.75 -30.69
CA GLY A 341 7.71 -11.85 -31.26
C GLY A 341 8.19 -11.57 -32.69
N GLY A 342 8.16 -12.59 -33.56
CA GLY A 342 8.72 -12.56 -34.91
C GLY A 342 8.52 -11.26 -35.71
N PRO A 343 7.35 -10.61 -35.73
CA PRO A 343 7.17 -9.33 -36.43
C PRO A 343 8.09 -8.19 -35.95
N ALA A 344 8.52 -8.21 -34.69
CA ALA A 344 9.45 -7.23 -34.12
C ALA A 344 10.93 -7.57 -34.36
N LEU A 345 11.24 -8.83 -34.73
CA LEU A 345 12.60 -9.34 -34.88
C LEU A 345 13.47 -8.46 -35.78
N PRO A 346 13.09 -8.13 -37.04
CA PRO A 346 13.99 -7.40 -37.95
C PRO A 346 14.39 -6.02 -37.40
N ALA A 347 13.45 -5.36 -36.72
CA ALA A 347 13.68 -4.03 -36.18
C ALA A 347 14.51 -4.07 -34.88
N LEU A 348 14.35 -5.12 -34.07
CA LEU A 348 15.20 -5.35 -32.90
C LEU A 348 16.63 -5.73 -33.30
N THR A 349 16.81 -6.55 -34.34
CA THR A 349 18.12 -6.87 -34.95
C THR A 349 18.84 -5.61 -35.46
N THR A 350 18.10 -4.61 -35.94
CA THR A 350 18.70 -3.31 -36.28
C THR A 350 19.05 -2.51 -35.02
N SER A 351 18.20 -2.57 -33.99
CA SER A 351 18.32 -1.77 -32.77
C SER A 351 19.45 -2.25 -31.85
N VAL A 352 19.85 -3.52 -31.92
CA VAL A 352 20.98 -4.03 -31.16
C VAL A 352 22.32 -3.42 -31.61
N SER A 353 22.41 -2.83 -32.81
CA SER A 353 23.60 -2.10 -33.28
C SER A 353 23.48 -0.57 -33.17
N HIS A 354 22.52 -0.06 -32.38
CA HIS A 354 22.28 1.38 -32.23
C HIS A 354 23.45 2.11 -31.52
N PRO A 355 23.79 3.38 -31.79
CA PRO A 355 24.91 4.06 -31.12
C PRO A 355 24.70 4.29 -29.60
N ASP A 356 23.46 4.45 -29.15
CA ASP A 356 23.09 4.53 -27.73
C ASP A 356 23.15 3.16 -27.06
N GLU A 357 24.04 3.02 -26.07
CA GLU A 357 24.27 1.79 -25.30
C GLU A 357 23.01 1.26 -24.61
N ARG A 358 22.18 2.15 -24.06
CA ARG A 358 20.93 1.76 -23.40
C ARG A 358 19.95 1.16 -24.39
N VAL A 359 19.86 1.75 -25.58
CA VAL A 359 19.02 1.24 -26.67
C VAL A 359 19.51 -0.13 -27.13
N ARG A 360 20.82 -0.32 -27.30
CA ARG A 360 21.40 -1.63 -27.64
C ARG A 360 21.09 -2.67 -26.57
N GLY A 361 21.31 -2.35 -25.29
CA GLY A 361 21.05 -3.25 -24.17
C GLY A 361 19.58 -3.65 -24.05
N LEU A 362 18.66 -2.71 -24.24
CA LEU A 362 17.21 -2.99 -24.26
C LEU A 362 16.79 -3.83 -25.47
N ALA A 363 17.37 -3.59 -26.64
CA ALA A 363 17.12 -4.40 -27.83
C ALA A 363 17.64 -5.83 -27.67
N ALA A 364 18.86 -6.01 -27.14
CA ALA A 364 19.41 -7.31 -26.81
C ALA A 364 18.54 -8.05 -25.77
N HIS A 365 18.07 -7.35 -24.74
CA HIS A 365 17.14 -7.91 -23.75
C HIS A 365 15.84 -8.40 -24.39
N ALA A 366 15.26 -7.61 -25.30
CA ALA A 366 14.04 -8.00 -26.00
C ALA A 366 14.27 -9.24 -26.89
N LEU A 367 15.35 -9.26 -27.68
CA LEU A 367 15.73 -10.38 -28.54
C LEU A 367 15.89 -11.67 -27.73
N ARG A 368 16.61 -11.64 -26.61
CA ARG A 368 16.80 -12.80 -25.74
C ARG A 368 15.48 -13.37 -25.21
N LYS A 369 14.53 -12.50 -24.87
CA LYS A 369 13.20 -12.92 -24.37
C LYS A 369 12.29 -13.52 -25.45
N MET A 370 12.63 -13.38 -26.74
CA MET A 370 11.83 -13.96 -27.82
C MET A 370 11.99 -15.48 -27.90
N ASP A 371 13.08 -16.04 -27.35
CA ASP A 371 13.39 -17.47 -27.40
C ASP A 371 13.37 -18.02 -28.84
N MET A 372 14.12 -17.34 -29.73
CA MET A 372 14.20 -17.63 -31.16
C MET A 372 15.68 -17.72 -31.60
N PRO A 373 16.09 -18.74 -32.38
CA PRO A 373 17.47 -18.89 -32.86
C PRO A 373 17.98 -17.66 -33.64
N GLU A 374 17.11 -17.02 -34.42
CA GLU A 374 17.46 -15.82 -35.18
C GLU A 374 17.71 -14.61 -34.29
N ALA A 375 17.08 -14.57 -33.10
CA ALA A 375 17.31 -13.52 -32.12
C ALA A 375 18.65 -13.71 -31.39
N GLU A 376 19.03 -14.95 -31.10
CA GLU A 376 20.36 -15.29 -30.56
C GLU A 376 21.46 -14.95 -31.56
N ALA A 377 21.32 -15.37 -32.82
CA ALA A 377 22.27 -15.05 -33.88
C ALA A 377 22.43 -13.52 -34.08
N ALA A 378 21.34 -12.76 -33.96
CA ALA A 378 21.39 -11.29 -34.04
C ALA A 378 22.18 -10.66 -32.87
N ILE A 379 22.05 -11.22 -31.66
CA ILE A 379 22.82 -10.79 -30.49
C ILE A 379 24.30 -11.09 -30.71
N GLU A 380 24.65 -12.33 -31.07
CA GLU A 380 26.03 -12.76 -31.30
C GLU A 380 26.72 -11.90 -32.37
N ALA A 381 26.05 -11.67 -33.50
CA ALA A 381 26.58 -10.87 -34.60
C ALA A 381 26.80 -9.40 -34.23
N SER A 382 26.05 -8.87 -33.28
CA SER A 382 26.16 -7.47 -32.86
C SER A 382 27.37 -7.19 -31.96
N GLY A 383 27.93 -8.24 -31.34
CA GLY A 383 28.97 -8.11 -30.31
C GLY A 383 28.51 -7.35 -29.06
N VAL A 384 27.22 -7.03 -28.94
CA VAL A 384 26.64 -6.48 -27.73
C VAL A 384 26.61 -7.60 -26.72
N GLU A 385 27.46 -7.50 -25.70
CA GLU A 385 27.25 -8.31 -24.51
C GLU A 385 25.85 -8.00 -23.98
N PRO A 386 24.96 -9.00 -23.97
CA PRO A 386 23.62 -8.79 -23.48
C PRO A 386 23.72 -8.28 -22.06
N PHE A 387 23.11 -7.13 -21.78
CA PHE A 387 22.88 -6.74 -20.40
C PHE A 387 21.90 -7.75 -19.79
N ALA A 388 22.48 -8.78 -19.18
CA ALA A 388 21.83 -9.86 -18.48
C ALA A 388 22.10 -9.63 -17.01
N PRO A 389 21.40 -8.67 -16.37
CA PRO A 389 21.75 -8.29 -15.03
C PRO A 389 21.55 -9.51 -14.14
N THR A 390 22.62 -9.88 -13.47
CA THR A 390 22.68 -10.99 -12.54
C THR A 390 22.25 -10.53 -11.15
N TRP A 391 22.26 -11.41 -10.16
CA TRP A 391 21.98 -10.98 -8.80
C TRP A 391 23.06 -10.06 -8.24
N SER A 392 24.33 -10.29 -8.58
CA SER A 392 25.46 -9.44 -8.16
C SER A 392 25.39 -8.02 -8.74
N ASP A 393 24.61 -7.81 -9.80
CA ASP A 393 24.36 -6.48 -10.37
C ASP A 393 23.43 -5.61 -9.52
N PHE A 394 22.56 -6.22 -8.72
CA PHE A 394 21.56 -5.50 -7.92
C PHE A 394 21.82 -5.56 -6.42
N LEU A 395 22.57 -6.57 -5.97
CA LEU A 395 22.91 -6.79 -4.57
C LEU A 395 24.21 -6.07 -4.22
N LEU A 396 24.12 -5.21 -3.22
CA LEU A 396 25.19 -4.32 -2.76
C LEU A 396 25.57 -4.72 -1.34
N PRO A 397 26.64 -5.53 -1.13
CA PRO A 397 27.08 -5.88 0.21
C PRO A 397 27.50 -4.62 0.97
N ALA A 398 27.17 -4.57 2.27
CA ALA A 398 27.64 -3.53 3.17
C ALA A 398 29.18 -3.44 3.07
N PRO A 399 29.77 -2.23 3.05
CA PRO A 399 31.22 -2.08 3.03
C PRO A 399 31.85 -2.80 4.23
N ASP A 400 32.95 -3.51 4.01
CA ASP A 400 33.69 -4.13 5.12
C ASP A 400 34.27 -3.03 6.02
N VAL A 401 33.97 -3.11 7.32
CA VAL A 401 34.42 -2.14 8.31
C VAL A 401 35.62 -2.71 9.07
N GLU A 402 36.81 -2.16 8.86
CA GLU A 402 37.97 -2.49 9.69
C GLU A 402 37.82 -1.83 11.06
N VAL A 403 37.59 -2.63 12.10
CA VAL A 403 37.46 -2.13 13.48
C VAL A 403 38.83 -2.21 14.17
N ASP A 404 39.42 -1.06 14.45
CA ASP A 404 40.62 -0.94 15.28
C ASP A 404 40.37 -0.06 16.52
N ASP A 405 41.24 -0.20 17.52
CA ASP A 405 41.12 0.54 18.80
C ASP A 405 41.22 2.05 18.62
N ARG A 406 41.98 2.54 17.63
CA ARG A 406 42.16 3.98 17.38
C ARG A 406 40.89 4.58 16.80
N LYS A 407 40.28 3.92 15.81
CA LYS A 407 39.00 4.29 15.21
C LYS A 407 37.90 4.29 16.26
N THR A 408 37.82 3.24 17.07
CA THR A 408 36.86 3.12 18.17
C THR A 408 37.02 4.25 19.19
N ALA A 409 38.26 4.59 19.57
CA ALA A 409 38.55 5.70 20.48
C ALA A 409 38.20 7.07 19.87
N ALA A 410 38.47 7.27 18.57
CA ALA A 410 38.11 8.50 17.86
C ALA A 410 36.59 8.71 17.81
N PHE A 411 35.81 7.67 17.47
CA PHE A 411 34.35 7.71 17.50
C PHE A 411 33.80 7.94 18.91
N ALA A 412 34.39 7.30 19.93
CA ALA A 412 34.00 7.52 21.32
C ALA A 412 34.21 8.99 21.74
N ALA A 413 35.37 9.56 21.41
CA ALA A 413 35.71 10.96 21.72
C ALA A 413 34.78 11.94 21.01
N LEU A 414 34.51 11.72 19.71
CA LEU A 414 33.59 12.54 18.93
C LEU A 414 32.18 12.52 19.52
N PHE A 415 31.67 11.33 19.86
CA PHE A 415 30.35 11.20 20.48
C PHE A 415 30.28 11.85 21.86
N GLN A 416 31.31 11.68 22.70
CA GLN A 416 31.38 12.33 24.01
C GLN A 416 31.36 13.86 23.89
N SER A 417 32.11 14.43 22.94
CA SER A 417 32.09 15.87 22.65
C SER A 417 30.70 16.33 22.21
N ALA A 418 30.05 15.57 21.32
CA ALA A 418 28.72 15.89 20.81
C ALA A 418 27.65 15.96 21.91
N VAL A 419 27.65 15.00 22.85
CA VAL A 419 26.65 14.97 23.94
C VAL A 419 26.99 15.88 25.12
N ALA A 420 28.23 16.37 25.23
CA ALA A 420 28.61 17.40 26.19
C ALA A 420 28.13 18.81 25.81
N GLY A 421 27.77 19.02 24.54
CA GLY A 421 27.14 20.24 24.03
C GLY A 421 25.67 20.37 24.44
N ARG A 422 24.91 21.27 23.78
CA ARG A 422 23.46 21.33 23.98
C ARG A 422 22.82 20.17 23.23
N ALA A 423 21.85 19.50 23.86
CA ALA A 423 21.13 18.39 23.23
C ALA A 423 20.54 18.82 21.87
N GLY A 424 20.87 18.06 20.82
CA GLY A 424 20.48 18.33 19.44
C GLY A 424 21.43 19.23 18.66
N ASP A 425 22.58 19.60 19.22
CA ASP A 425 23.64 20.32 18.49
C ASP A 425 24.19 19.49 17.32
N ALA A 426 24.67 20.20 16.30
CA ALA A 426 25.24 19.57 15.12
C ALA A 426 26.68 19.10 15.41
N ILE A 427 26.98 17.86 15.06
CA ILE A 427 28.32 17.28 15.14
C ILE A 427 29.16 17.89 14.01
N GLU A 428 30.25 18.55 14.38
CA GLU A 428 31.34 18.86 13.47
C GLU A 428 32.15 17.58 13.24
N TYR A 429 32.01 16.98 12.07
CA TYR A 429 32.64 15.71 11.73
C TYR A 429 33.90 15.95 10.90
N ASP A 430 35.07 15.78 11.52
CA ASP A 430 36.40 16.01 10.94
C ASP A 430 37.25 14.73 10.84
N LEU A 431 36.68 13.59 11.22
CA LEU A 431 37.38 12.31 11.18
C LEU A 431 37.60 11.82 9.73
N PRO A 432 38.72 11.15 9.44
CA PRO A 432 39.04 10.64 8.11
C PRO A 432 38.25 9.35 7.75
N TYR A 433 37.23 9.01 8.52
CA TYR A 433 36.45 7.78 8.38
C TYR A 433 35.05 8.08 7.79
N PRO A 434 34.51 7.20 6.94
CA PRO A 434 33.15 7.32 6.44
C PRO A 434 32.13 7.48 7.56
N LYS A 435 31.15 8.38 7.38
CA LYS A 435 30.14 8.65 8.41
C LYS A 435 29.27 7.43 8.75
N HIS A 436 29.04 6.52 7.81
CA HIS A 436 28.26 5.32 8.11
C HIS A 436 28.95 4.44 9.17
N GLU A 437 30.28 4.34 9.16
CA GLU A 437 31.03 3.60 10.20
C GLU A 437 30.86 4.21 11.59
N PHE A 438 30.84 5.54 11.69
CA PHE A 438 30.53 6.22 12.95
C PHE A 438 29.10 5.96 13.41
N LEU A 439 28.14 5.98 12.49
CA LEU A 439 26.74 5.69 12.78
C LEU A 439 26.55 4.23 13.24
N ASP A 440 27.25 3.28 12.61
CA ASP A 440 27.23 1.87 13.00
C ASP A 440 27.87 1.69 14.40
N TYR A 441 28.96 2.40 14.71
CA TYR A 441 29.50 2.46 16.08
C TYR A 441 28.46 2.96 17.10
N LEU A 442 27.68 4.00 16.78
CA LEU A 442 26.64 4.51 17.67
C LEU A 442 25.53 3.47 17.88
N ILE A 443 25.13 2.76 16.84
CA ILE A 443 24.12 1.70 16.94
C ILE A 443 24.64 0.57 17.82
N GLU A 444 25.82 0.01 17.50
CA GLU A 444 26.34 -1.20 18.15
C GLU A 444 26.89 -0.98 19.56
N LYS A 445 27.56 0.15 19.80
CA LYS A 445 28.31 0.39 21.06
C LYS A 445 27.60 1.35 21.99
N LYS A 446 26.61 2.11 21.51
CA LYS A 446 25.86 3.08 22.32
C LYS A 446 24.37 2.78 22.42
N ASP A 447 23.89 1.75 21.72
CA ASP A 447 22.47 1.38 21.67
C ASP A 447 21.60 2.60 21.28
N LEU A 448 21.89 3.15 20.10
CA LEU A 448 21.23 4.34 19.56
C LEU A 448 20.55 4.03 18.24
N VAL A 449 19.55 4.84 17.89
CA VAL A 449 18.81 4.73 16.63
C VAL A 449 18.81 6.03 15.87
N LEU A 450 18.65 5.92 14.55
CA LEU A 450 18.93 7.00 13.63
C LEU A 450 17.68 7.38 12.84
N HIS A 451 17.45 8.68 12.67
CA HIS A 451 16.45 9.20 11.74
C HIS A 451 17.11 10.06 10.68
N GLY A 452 17.06 9.61 9.42
CA GLY A 452 17.51 10.39 8.28
C GLY A 452 16.43 11.30 7.71
N SER A 453 16.73 12.59 7.57
CA SER A 453 15.82 13.57 6.96
C SER A 453 16.55 14.62 6.15
N SER A 454 15.93 15.07 5.06
CA SER A 454 16.39 16.23 4.30
C SER A 454 16.14 17.56 5.02
N ARG A 455 15.37 17.55 6.12
CA ARG A 455 15.14 18.72 6.98
C ARG A 455 16.24 18.85 8.02
N ALA A 456 16.83 20.03 8.14
CA ALA A 456 17.99 20.26 8.99
C ALA A 456 17.68 20.75 10.43
N ASP A 457 16.46 21.21 10.68
CA ASP A 457 16.08 22.03 11.85
C ASP A 457 15.03 21.36 12.77
N MET A 458 15.05 20.03 12.88
CA MET A 458 14.11 19.31 13.75
C MET A 458 14.66 19.20 15.19
N GLY A 459 14.42 20.22 16.00
CA GLY A 459 14.81 20.21 17.42
C GLY A 459 14.06 19.17 18.28
N VAL A 460 12.84 18.79 17.87
CA VAL A 460 12.06 17.68 18.43
C VAL A 460 11.33 17.00 17.27
N LEU A 461 11.51 15.69 17.11
CA LEU A 461 10.78 14.91 16.13
C LEU A 461 9.41 14.56 16.73
N LYS A 462 8.34 14.95 16.05
CA LYS A 462 6.97 14.68 16.49
C LYS A 462 6.40 13.46 15.76
N PRO A 463 5.58 12.65 16.45
CA PRO A 463 4.83 11.58 15.81
C PRO A 463 4.05 12.11 14.61
N HIS A 464 4.12 11.42 13.49
CA HIS A 464 3.37 11.78 12.29
C HIS A 464 2.73 10.54 11.68
N HIS A 465 1.55 10.74 11.10
CA HIS A 465 0.81 9.69 10.41
C HIS A 465 1.51 9.35 9.09
N ARG A 466 1.75 8.06 8.82
CA ARG A 466 2.31 7.56 7.56
C ARG A 466 1.21 6.85 6.74
N PRO A 467 0.75 7.42 5.61
CA PRO A 467 -0.22 6.75 4.76
C PRO A 467 0.39 5.54 4.03
N GLY A 468 -0.31 4.40 4.01
CA GLY A 468 -0.14 3.37 2.99
C GLY A 468 0.91 2.28 3.24
N ASP A 469 1.15 1.87 4.49
CA ASP A 469 1.92 0.65 4.77
C ASP A 469 0.99 -0.55 5.03
N PRO A 470 0.79 -1.44 4.04
CA PRO A 470 -0.11 -2.59 4.19
C PRO A 470 0.41 -3.68 5.13
N ALA A 471 1.65 -3.58 5.62
CA ALA A 471 2.26 -4.54 6.55
C ALA A 471 2.05 -4.19 8.03
N SER A 472 1.43 -3.06 8.34
CA SER A 472 1.09 -2.66 9.73
C SER A 472 -0.43 -2.50 9.83
N PRO A 473 -1.14 -3.45 10.46
CA PRO A 473 -2.60 -3.42 10.61
C PRO A 473 -3.14 -2.11 11.24
N ASP A 474 -2.29 -1.40 12.00
CA ASP A 474 -2.73 -0.38 12.96
C ASP A 474 -2.36 1.08 12.64
N HIS A 475 -1.84 1.41 11.46
CA HIS A 475 -1.70 2.81 11.01
C HIS A 475 -1.08 3.78 12.06
N TRP A 476 0.11 3.47 12.59
CA TRP A 476 0.67 4.23 13.72
C TRP A 476 1.03 5.68 13.39
N THR A 477 0.68 6.59 14.30
CA THR A 477 1.25 7.94 14.37
C THR A 477 2.48 7.87 15.27
N ALA A 478 3.69 7.93 14.68
CA ALA A 478 4.94 7.69 15.41
C ALA A 478 6.12 8.48 14.84
N VAL A 479 7.19 8.61 15.62
CA VAL A 479 8.54 8.95 15.14
C VAL A 479 9.19 7.66 14.69
N TYR A 480 9.65 7.58 13.45
CA TYR A 480 10.31 6.39 12.92
C TYR A 480 11.82 6.56 12.90
N ALA A 481 12.55 5.54 13.31
CA ALA A 481 14.01 5.47 13.24
C ALA A 481 14.47 4.11 12.71
N THR A 482 15.76 3.94 12.50
CA THR A 482 16.39 2.71 12.02
C THR A 482 17.71 2.45 12.75
N PRO A 483 18.02 1.21 13.14
CA PRO A 483 19.35 0.80 13.57
C PRO A 483 20.20 0.42 12.34
N ASP A 484 20.30 1.33 11.35
CA ASP A 484 21.06 1.14 10.12
C ASP A 484 21.70 2.46 9.66
N GLY A 485 23.03 2.53 9.71
CA GLY A 485 23.79 3.71 9.32
C GLY A 485 23.57 4.09 7.85
N ILE A 486 23.57 3.13 6.94
CA ILE A 486 23.50 3.35 5.49
C ILE A 486 22.09 3.78 5.07
N LEU A 487 21.04 3.10 5.55
CA LEU A 487 19.65 3.47 5.27
C LEU A 487 19.33 4.84 5.85
N SER A 488 19.84 5.17 7.04
CA SER A 488 19.64 6.50 7.62
C SER A 488 20.23 7.60 6.72
N ILE A 489 21.44 7.41 6.17
CA ILE A 489 22.05 8.33 5.21
C ILE A 489 21.21 8.43 3.94
N TYR A 490 20.81 7.29 3.36
CA TYR A 490 19.95 7.27 2.16
C TYR A 490 18.69 8.12 2.35
N PHE A 491 17.99 7.95 3.48
CA PHE A 491 16.76 8.70 3.77
C PHE A 491 16.98 10.20 4.04
N ALA A 492 18.19 10.59 4.46
CA ALA A 492 18.56 11.98 4.66
C ALA A 492 18.93 12.69 3.37
N VAL A 493 19.59 11.99 2.44
CA VAL A 493 20.17 12.60 1.24
C VAL A 493 19.27 12.52 0.00
N ILE A 494 18.08 11.94 0.12
CA ILE A 494 17.10 11.85 -0.97
C ILE A 494 16.11 13.02 -0.96
N ASP A 495 15.95 13.69 -2.10
CA ASP A 495 14.96 14.75 -2.30
C ASP A 495 13.58 14.13 -2.59
N ARG A 496 12.86 13.78 -1.50
CA ARG A 496 11.57 13.08 -1.58
C ARG A 496 10.53 13.77 -2.49
N PRO A 497 10.35 15.10 -2.45
CA PRO A 497 9.48 15.80 -3.42
C PRO A 497 9.78 15.54 -4.89
N ARG A 498 11.03 15.21 -5.25
CA ARG A 498 11.45 14.89 -6.62
C ARG A 498 11.42 13.39 -6.92
N LEU A 499 11.02 12.57 -5.96
CA LEU A 499 11.00 11.12 -6.10
C LEU A 499 9.60 10.66 -6.53
N SER A 500 9.46 10.26 -7.78
CA SER A 500 8.24 9.64 -8.33
C SER A 500 8.12 8.15 -8.01
N GLY A 501 9.19 7.51 -7.53
CA GLY A 501 9.20 6.14 -7.05
C GLY A 501 10.59 5.64 -6.66
N ALA A 502 10.65 4.70 -5.71
CA ALA A 502 11.86 3.98 -5.34
C ALA A 502 11.55 2.59 -4.81
N SER A 503 12.52 1.68 -4.96
CA SER A 503 12.47 0.35 -4.35
C SER A 503 13.76 0.15 -3.56
N ILE A 504 13.60 -0.21 -2.29
CA ILE A 504 14.71 -0.45 -1.38
C ILE A 504 14.49 -1.84 -0.79
N TRP A 505 15.52 -2.67 -0.85
CA TRP A 505 15.53 -3.98 -0.20
C TRP A 505 16.83 -4.12 0.58
N PHE A 506 16.81 -4.94 1.59
CA PHE A 506 18.01 -5.39 2.27
C PHE A 506 17.81 -6.82 2.77
N PHE A 507 18.91 -7.52 2.98
CA PHE A 507 18.98 -8.91 3.45
C PHE A 507 20.09 -9.01 4.48
N GLU A 508 19.90 -9.83 5.50
CA GLU A 508 21.02 -10.33 6.31
C GLU A 508 21.44 -11.69 5.79
N VAL A 509 22.75 -11.90 5.75
CA VAL A 509 23.41 -13.05 5.19
C VAL A 509 24.34 -13.57 6.28
N ASP A 510 24.06 -14.75 6.80
CA ASP A 510 24.87 -15.39 7.84
C ASP A 510 25.71 -16.51 7.20
N ASP A 511 27.04 -16.36 7.21
CA ASP A 511 27.97 -17.37 6.67
C ASP A 511 28.47 -18.37 7.72
N GLY A 512 27.93 -18.32 8.95
CA GLY A 512 28.31 -19.17 10.08
C GLY A 512 29.38 -18.56 10.99
N GLU A 513 30.08 -17.51 10.55
CA GLU A 513 31.04 -16.76 11.38
C GLU A 513 30.66 -15.27 11.54
N VAL A 514 30.07 -14.64 10.51
CA VAL A 514 29.68 -13.23 10.49
C VAL A 514 28.35 -13.03 9.74
N SER A 515 27.43 -12.26 10.33
CA SER A 515 26.26 -11.76 9.61
C SER A 515 26.61 -10.49 8.82
N LYS A 516 26.45 -10.52 7.50
CA LYS A 516 26.63 -9.37 6.60
C LYS A 516 25.30 -8.85 6.08
N ARG A 517 25.15 -7.53 6.00
CA ARG A 517 23.98 -6.90 5.36
C ARG A 517 24.22 -6.68 3.88
N VAL A 518 23.21 -6.93 3.05
CA VAL A 518 23.23 -6.73 1.60
C VAL A 518 22.04 -5.86 1.22
N TYR A 519 22.24 -4.86 0.37
CA TYR A 519 21.22 -3.88 -0.01
C TYR A 519 20.85 -3.98 -1.49
N HIS A 520 19.67 -3.45 -1.84
CA HIS A 520 19.29 -3.07 -3.19
C HIS A 520 18.68 -1.67 -3.12
N PHE A 521 19.15 -0.78 -3.99
CA PHE A 521 18.56 0.56 -4.16
C PHE A 521 18.21 0.77 -5.63
N SER A 522 16.93 1.03 -5.90
CA SER A 522 16.50 1.55 -7.20
C SER A 522 15.55 2.72 -7.05
N MET A 523 15.53 3.57 -8.07
CA MET A 523 14.66 4.74 -8.14
C MET A 523 14.00 4.81 -9.51
N ASP A 524 12.92 5.57 -9.60
CA ASP A 524 12.33 5.91 -10.88
C ASP A 524 13.41 6.52 -11.81
N PRO A 525 13.53 6.06 -13.06
CA PRO A 525 14.56 6.53 -13.97
C PRO A 525 14.55 8.05 -14.17
N GLN A 526 13.37 8.69 -14.17
CA GLN A 526 13.25 10.14 -14.29
C GLN A 526 13.85 10.84 -13.07
N ALA A 527 13.50 10.39 -11.87
CA ALA A 527 14.08 10.93 -10.65
C ALA A 527 15.62 10.84 -10.69
N LEU A 528 16.21 9.71 -11.12
CA LEU A 528 17.67 9.57 -11.22
C LEU A 528 18.34 10.57 -12.17
N ARG A 529 17.71 10.86 -13.31
CA ARG A 529 18.21 11.87 -14.25
C ARG A 529 18.16 13.28 -13.67
N GLU A 530 17.13 13.55 -12.88
CA GLU A 530 16.96 14.82 -12.18
C GLU A 530 17.88 14.95 -10.96
N GLN A 531 18.70 13.92 -10.68
CA GLN A 531 19.67 13.88 -9.58
C GLN A 531 18.96 14.21 -8.26
N PRO A 532 18.14 13.30 -7.71
CA PRO A 532 17.17 13.57 -6.64
C PRO A 532 17.87 13.53 -5.28
N TRP A 533 18.96 14.27 -5.17
CA TRP A 533 19.90 14.24 -4.07
C TRP A 533 19.95 15.61 -3.40
N THR A 534 19.94 15.60 -2.07
CA THR A 534 20.02 16.80 -1.23
C THR A 534 21.00 16.56 -0.10
N ASN A 535 21.51 17.65 0.49
CA ASN A 535 22.08 17.56 1.82
C ASN A 535 20.96 17.29 2.83
N GLY A 536 21.31 16.63 3.92
CA GLY A 536 20.37 16.26 4.97
C GLY A 536 21.03 16.21 6.34
N MET A 537 20.26 15.71 7.31
CA MET A 537 20.69 15.49 8.67
C MET A 537 20.32 14.09 9.12
N ILE A 538 21.23 13.47 9.87
CA ILE A 538 20.93 12.32 10.71
C ILE A 538 20.65 12.80 12.12
N TYR A 539 19.52 12.41 12.68
CA TYR A 539 19.16 12.68 14.05
C TYR A 539 19.45 11.43 14.88
N ILE A 540 20.35 11.58 15.85
CA ILE A 540 20.81 10.50 16.72
C ILE A 540 19.93 10.49 17.97
N MET A 541 19.29 9.36 18.27
CA MET A 541 18.24 9.27 19.26
C MET A 541 18.46 8.08 20.20
N PRO A 542 17.99 8.16 21.45
CA PRO A 542 18.17 7.10 22.43
C PRO A 542 17.21 5.93 22.13
N ARG A 543 17.73 4.70 22.11
CA ARG A 543 16.97 3.50 21.72
C ARG A 543 15.79 3.19 22.63
N ASP A 544 15.93 3.44 23.93
CA ASP A 544 14.94 3.19 24.98
C ASP A 544 13.60 3.93 24.77
N THR A 545 13.58 4.95 23.92
CA THR A 545 12.36 5.68 23.53
C THR A 545 11.59 5.03 22.37
N PHE A 546 12.09 3.93 21.79
CA PHE A 546 11.53 3.28 20.60
C PHE A 546 11.19 1.81 20.83
N GLU A 547 10.07 1.39 20.25
CA GLU A 547 9.58 0.01 20.19
C GLU A 547 9.80 -0.58 18.79
N ASP A 548 9.75 -1.90 18.70
CA ASP A 548 9.94 -2.64 17.45
C ASP A 548 8.65 -2.68 16.64
N VAL A 549 8.74 -2.38 15.34
CA VAL A 549 7.55 -2.28 14.46
C VAL A 549 7.15 -3.64 13.86
N PHE A 550 7.95 -4.69 14.07
CA PHE A 550 7.71 -6.03 13.52
C PHE A 550 7.84 -7.11 14.61
N GLU A 551 6.78 -7.36 15.35
CA GLU A 551 6.65 -8.62 16.09
C GLU A 551 6.43 -9.76 15.07
N GLY A 552 7.42 -10.67 14.95
CA GLY A 552 7.26 -11.93 14.20
C GLY A 552 8.28 -12.22 13.08
N ALA A 553 9.22 -11.33 12.76
CA ALA A 553 10.35 -11.62 11.86
C ALA A 553 11.68 -11.70 12.65
N PRO A 554 12.70 -12.46 12.20
CA PRO A 554 13.86 -12.78 13.03
C PRO A 554 14.68 -11.54 13.47
N LYS A 555 14.82 -11.38 14.79
CA LYS A 555 15.92 -10.79 15.58
C LYS A 555 16.60 -9.44 15.21
N ASN A 556 16.15 -8.64 14.24
CA ASN A 556 16.63 -7.25 14.13
C ASN A 556 15.62 -6.32 13.43
N PRO A 557 14.96 -5.41 14.17
CA PRO A 557 13.95 -4.52 13.61
C PRO A 557 14.65 -3.38 12.85
N VAL A 558 14.69 -3.49 11.52
CA VAL A 558 15.27 -2.44 10.66
C VAL A 558 14.47 -1.13 10.72
N GLN A 559 13.28 -1.15 11.30
CA GLN A 559 12.54 0.04 11.66
C GLN A 559 11.99 -0.08 13.08
N VAL A 560 12.20 0.99 13.84
CA VAL A 560 11.70 1.16 15.20
C VAL A 560 10.83 2.41 15.25
N ALA A 561 9.88 2.46 16.18
CA ALA A 561 8.92 3.54 16.29
C ALA A 561 8.76 4.04 17.73
N SER A 562 8.66 5.34 17.90
CA SER A 562 8.30 5.97 19.16
C SER A 562 6.94 6.66 19.04
N ARG A 563 6.02 6.33 19.94
CA ARG A 563 4.69 6.98 20.01
C ARG A 563 4.76 8.37 20.63
N ALA A 564 5.87 8.72 21.27
CA ALA A 564 6.11 10.01 21.89
C ALA A 564 6.99 10.91 21.00
N PRO A 565 6.94 12.25 21.17
CA PRO A 565 7.94 13.13 20.61
C PRO A 565 9.34 12.81 21.15
N VAL A 566 10.33 12.75 20.26
CA VAL A 566 11.72 12.41 20.62
C VAL A 566 12.63 13.61 20.36
N ARG A 567 13.41 13.99 21.37
CA ARG A 567 14.46 14.99 21.23
C ARG A 567 15.78 14.28 20.87
N PRO A 568 16.44 14.65 19.76
CA PRO A 568 17.75 14.11 19.41
C PRO A 568 18.81 14.42 20.47
N LEU A 569 19.73 13.48 20.68
CA LEU A 569 20.94 13.71 21.48
C LEU A 569 21.91 14.63 20.74
N ALA A 570 22.08 14.38 19.45
CA ALA A 570 22.89 15.17 18.53
C ALA A 570 22.36 15.01 17.10
N ARG A 571 22.81 15.84 16.18
CA ARG A 571 22.53 15.70 14.74
C ARG A 571 23.82 15.72 13.92
N LEU A 572 23.90 14.87 12.89
CA LEU A 572 25.07 14.78 12.02
C LEU A 572 24.69 15.29 10.61
N PRO A 573 25.32 16.37 10.12
CA PRO A 573 25.15 16.81 8.74
C PRO A 573 25.68 15.76 7.76
N VAL A 574 24.89 15.44 6.75
CA VAL A 574 25.27 14.50 5.68
C VAL A 574 24.99 15.08 4.31
N SER A 575 25.82 14.69 3.35
CA SER A 575 25.73 15.04 1.95
C SER A 575 25.54 13.78 1.12
N PRO A 576 25.11 13.90 -0.15
CA PRO A 576 25.01 12.72 -1.01
C PRO A 576 26.33 11.95 -1.21
N GLY A 577 27.49 12.58 -0.96
CA GLY A 577 28.79 11.91 -1.00
C GLY A 577 29.04 10.98 0.19
N ASP A 578 28.28 11.13 1.27
CA ASP A 578 28.35 10.27 2.46
C ASP A 578 27.58 8.95 2.26
N PHE A 579 26.74 8.85 1.22
CA PHE A 579 25.99 7.62 0.89
C PHE A 579 26.88 6.68 0.05
N PRO A 580 27.29 5.51 0.59
CA PRO A 580 28.28 4.65 -0.07
C PRO A 580 27.82 4.13 -1.44
N PHE A 581 26.52 3.90 -1.62
CA PHE A 581 25.95 3.31 -2.83
C PHE A 581 25.35 4.32 -3.81
N ARG A 582 25.67 5.62 -3.68
CA ARG A 582 25.06 6.67 -4.51
C ARG A 582 25.19 6.38 -6.01
N LYS A 583 26.35 5.89 -6.44
CA LYS A 583 26.65 5.60 -7.85
C LYS A 583 26.02 4.29 -8.33
N ASP A 584 25.62 3.44 -7.39
CA ASP A 584 25.09 2.10 -7.65
C ASP A 584 23.55 2.07 -7.67
N VAL A 585 22.89 3.20 -7.37
CA VAL A 585 21.42 3.29 -7.47
C VAL A 585 20.98 3.26 -8.92
N ARG A 586 20.24 2.21 -9.29
CA ARG A 586 19.79 1.95 -10.67
C ARG A 586 18.34 2.39 -10.92
N GLY A 587 18.00 2.57 -12.20
CA GLY A 587 16.62 2.83 -12.63
C GLY A 587 15.71 1.62 -12.41
N SER A 588 14.46 1.85 -12.03
CA SER A 588 13.45 0.81 -11.84
C SER A 588 12.94 0.19 -13.16
N ASP A 589 13.49 0.58 -14.30
CA ASP A 589 13.24 -0.01 -15.62
C ASP A 589 13.88 -1.39 -15.79
N TYR A 590 14.89 -1.71 -14.97
CA TYR A 590 15.46 -3.05 -14.88
C TYR A 590 14.75 -3.85 -13.80
N ARG A 591 14.13 -4.97 -14.19
CA ARG A 591 13.59 -5.92 -13.22
C ARG A 591 14.74 -6.74 -12.65
N MET A 592 14.84 -6.74 -11.33
CA MET A 592 15.60 -7.77 -10.63
C MET A 592 15.11 -9.14 -11.15
N PRO A 593 16.01 -10.10 -11.43
CA PRO A 593 15.61 -11.46 -11.76
C PRO A 593 14.71 -12.04 -10.65
N ARG A 594 14.07 -13.19 -10.88
CA ARG A 594 13.43 -13.93 -9.76
C ARG A 594 14.53 -14.54 -8.89
N LEU A 595 14.36 -14.48 -7.57
CA LEU A 595 15.34 -15.04 -6.63
C LEU A 595 15.50 -16.52 -6.98
N PRO A 596 16.70 -17.00 -7.29
CA PRO A 596 16.89 -18.39 -7.63
C PRO A 596 16.59 -19.23 -6.39
N LEU A 597 16.11 -20.46 -6.61
CA LEU A 597 15.84 -21.41 -5.52
C LEU A 597 17.15 -21.85 -4.82
N SER A 598 18.29 -21.69 -5.49
CA SER A 598 19.66 -21.91 -5.01
C SER A 598 20.49 -20.66 -5.30
N LEU A 599 21.27 -20.20 -4.32
CA LEU A 599 22.14 -19.02 -4.46
C LEU A 599 23.58 -19.38 -4.89
N GLU A 600 23.80 -20.64 -5.30
CA GLU A 600 25.05 -21.11 -5.89
C GLU A 600 25.48 -20.20 -7.05
N GLY A 601 26.69 -19.66 -6.94
CA GLY A 601 27.29 -18.79 -7.96
C GLY A 601 27.28 -17.30 -7.62
N LEU A 602 26.82 -16.92 -6.42
CA LEU A 602 27.13 -15.62 -5.84
C LEU A 602 28.34 -15.81 -4.91
N PRO A 603 29.56 -15.41 -5.33
CA PRO A 603 30.81 -15.78 -4.65
C PRO A 603 30.94 -15.25 -3.21
N PHE A 604 29.99 -14.44 -2.76
CA PHE A 604 29.91 -13.87 -1.42
C PHE A 604 28.72 -14.42 -0.58
N LEU A 605 27.91 -15.34 -1.10
CA LEU A 605 26.73 -15.93 -0.42
C LEU A 605 26.73 -17.47 -0.37
N ASP A 606 27.80 -18.14 -0.85
CA ASP A 606 27.81 -19.58 -1.13
C ASP A 606 27.62 -20.51 0.12
N THR A 607 27.45 -19.98 1.33
CA THR A 607 27.37 -20.77 2.59
C THR A 607 26.14 -20.51 3.47
N VAL A 608 25.10 -19.80 2.98
CA VAL A 608 24.15 -19.12 3.88
C VAL A 608 22.82 -19.88 4.07
N GLU A 609 22.47 -20.18 5.34
CA GLU A 609 21.31 -21.01 5.72
C GLU A 609 19.99 -20.26 6.00
N ARG A 610 19.97 -18.91 6.09
CA ARG A 610 18.73 -18.16 6.39
C ARG A 610 18.64 -16.82 5.67
N TYR A 611 17.42 -16.48 5.23
CA TYR A 611 17.09 -15.18 4.60
C TYR A 611 15.85 -14.56 5.25
N VAL A 612 15.89 -13.25 5.49
CA VAL A 612 14.72 -12.44 5.87
C VAL A 612 14.49 -11.43 4.75
N VAL A 613 13.31 -11.49 4.11
CA VAL A 613 12.93 -10.61 3.01
C VAL A 613 12.05 -9.49 3.55
N TYR A 614 12.52 -8.23 3.48
CA TYR A 614 11.70 -7.07 3.78
C TYR A 614 11.47 -6.21 2.53
N GLN A 615 10.19 -5.94 2.21
CA GLN A 615 9.77 -5.22 1.01
C GLN A 615 9.24 -3.83 1.39
N ARG A 616 9.84 -2.77 0.85
CA ARG A 616 9.25 -1.42 0.85
C ARG A 616 9.07 -0.91 -0.58
N GLN A 617 7.83 -0.96 -1.07
CA GLN A 617 7.43 -0.22 -2.28
C GLN A 617 7.15 1.24 -1.89
N SER A 618 7.72 2.21 -2.63
CA SER A 618 7.66 3.63 -2.25
C SER A 618 6.26 4.24 -2.21
N VAL A 619 6.17 5.22 -1.30
CA VAL A 619 5.47 6.52 -1.28
C VAL A 619 4.78 6.96 -2.59
N ASP A 620 3.72 6.26 -3.00
CA ASP A 620 2.53 6.92 -3.50
C ASP A 620 1.33 6.02 -3.19
N GLY A 621 0.64 6.38 -2.11
CA GLY A 621 -0.49 5.63 -1.53
C GLY A 621 -1.75 5.70 -2.37
N ARG A 622 -1.69 5.28 -3.64
CA ARG A 622 -2.87 5.04 -4.47
C ARG A 622 -2.79 3.63 -5.05
N ARG A 623 -3.16 2.67 -4.20
CA ARG A 623 -3.65 1.36 -4.64
C ARG A 623 -5.00 1.50 -5.33
#